data_AF-A0AAX6GEM1-F1
#
_entry.id   AF-A0AAX6GEM1-F1
#
_cell.length_a   1.000
_cell.length_b   1.000
_cell.length_c   1.000
_cell.angle_alpha   90.00
_cell.angle_beta   90.00
_cell.angle_gamma   90.00
#
_symmetry.space_group_name_H-M   'P 1'
#
loop_
_entity.id
_entity.type
_entity.pdbx_description
1 polymer ?
#
loop_
_entity_poly.entity_id
_entity_poly.type
_entity_poly.pdbx_seq_one_letter_code
_entity_poly.pdbx_strand_id
1 'polypeptide(L)'
;MAEVTELELFNGERAVIFLFVSHVLFSVPSPLLLEAAALCFLSVAGLLVEIAAAANPDALCRFRTRPGASSGILLGAITLPTVLLSRLIQTLRTLSIHDVGSEGIAYLNLQYWTVSTGCCGVLLFISLILQQSPKNTSSSQLRSFKASKYSSLYIVLYVLMCCLSFAKRSHSGSYISMNFLWLLFHGLATVSLIQNILQSFPSCASMGEALLVSTGLILYFGDMLAQTLSKISLSLLASSSIVRYGTQNEVSTVIQGMLLGLVLLPVLYKSIFRICLHFRILKVPAVQLVEGSTNRGIGSSVAFYSSLSVMFTLIIPTWMHFVQDFHVYPAIWVLNFVFTEPLKRLALCTYWISVICASVFRFYNISKHSKTERILLRKYYHLVAVLMFTPALLFQPTFLELAFGAALAVFLVLEMIRIWKIWPLGDMINQFMNAFTDHRDSEILISFFPPIGLCASYMDVIWVQ
;
A
#
# COMPACT_ATOMS: atom_id res chain seq x y z
N MET A 1 -6.53 15.15 37.19
CA MET A 1 -6.23 13.78 36.70
C MET A 1 -7.36 12.81 37.08
N ALA A 2 -8.60 13.29 37.27
CA ALA A 2 -9.74 12.47 37.69
C ALA A 2 -11.04 12.78 36.91
N GLU A 3 -10.94 13.43 35.75
CA GLU A 3 -12.03 13.59 34.79
C GLU A 3 -11.41 13.51 33.39
N VAL A 4 -10.78 12.38 33.09
CA VAL A 4 -10.82 11.90 31.71
C VAL A 4 -12.22 11.34 31.61
N THR A 5 -13.14 12.05 30.97
CA THR A 5 -14.50 11.55 30.73
C THR A 5 -14.34 10.17 30.08
N GLU A 6 -14.63 9.10 30.84
CA GLU A 6 -14.53 7.71 30.38
C GLU A 6 -15.31 7.48 29.08
N LEU A 7 -16.31 8.34 28.83
CA LEU A 7 -17.10 8.41 27.60
C LEU A 7 -16.33 8.85 26.34
N GLU A 8 -15.28 9.69 26.42
CA GLU A 8 -14.48 10.09 25.25
C GLU A 8 -13.38 9.07 24.91
N LEU A 9 -12.97 8.24 25.87
CA LEU A 9 -11.97 7.19 25.66
C LEU A 9 -12.58 6.00 24.90
N PHE A 10 -13.84 5.66 25.19
CA PHE A 10 -14.59 4.56 24.59
C PHE A 10 -15.48 5.03 23.42
N ASN A 11 -14.86 5.42 22.31
CA ASN A 11 -15.56 5.39 21.03
C ASN A 11 -15.71 3.92 20.59
N GLY A 12 -16.84 3.55 19.97
CA GLY A 12 -17.07 2.20 19.45
C GLY A 12 -15.94 1.71 18.54
N GLU A 13 -15.37 2.60 17.72
CA GLU A 13 -14.20 2.31 16.88
C GLU A 13 -12.98 1.87 17.71
N ARG A 14 -12.68 2.60 18.80
CA ARG A 14 -11.54 2.32 19.69
C ARG A 14 -11.73 1.04 20.49
N ALA A 15 -12.96 0.75 20.89
CA ALA A 15 -13.31 -0.50 21.58
C ALA A 15 -13.09 -1.72 20.68
N VAL A 16 -13.53 -1.65 19.42
CA VAL A 16 -13.32 -2.73 18.43
C VAL A 16 -11.82 -2.96 18.20
N ILE A 17 -11.07 -1.87 18.04
CA ILE A 17 -9.62 -1.91 17.89
C ILE A 17 -8.95 -2.60 19.09
N PHE A 18 -9.33 -2.20 20.30
CA PHE A 18 -8.80 -2.79 21.53
C PHE A 18 -9.10 -4.29 21.61
N LEU A 19 -10.34 -4.70 21.37
CA LEU A 19 -10.74 -6.12 21.36
C LEU A 19 -9.93 -6.93 20.34
N PHE A 20 -9.73 -6.41 19.13
CA PHE A 20 -8.94 -7.07 18.10
C PHE A 20 -7.48 -7.25 18.52
N VAL A 21 -6.83 -6.19 19.00
CA VAL A 21 -5.43 -6.24 19.45
C VAL A 21 -5.28 -7.16 20.66
N SER A 22 -6.17 -7.06 21.65
CA SER A 22 -6.16 -7.95 22.83
C SER A 22 -6.29 -9.43 22.45
N HIS A 23 -7.13 -9.75 21.47
CA HIS A 23 -7.29 -11.13 20.99
C HIS A 23 -6.00 -11.69 20.37
N VAL A 24 -5.32 -10.88 19.55
CA VAL A 24 -4.03 -11.25 18.96
C VAL A 24 -2.96 -11.40 20.03
N LEU A 25 -2.87 -10.45 20.97
CA LEU A 25 -1.91 -10.48 22.07
C LEU A 25 -2.08 -11.72 22.98
N PHE A 26 -3.33 -12.11 23.27
CA PHE A 26 -3.61 -13.31 24.08
C PHE A 26 -3.19 -14.60 23.36
N SER A 27 -3.09 -14.56 22.03
CA SER A 27 -2.70 -15.70 21.20
C SER A 27 -1.18 -15.85 21.01
N VAL A 28 -0.37 -14.94 21.56
CA VAL A 28 1.08 -14.86 21.33
C VAL A 28 1.82 -15.97 22.09
N PRO A 29 2.67 -16.77 21.42
CA PRO A 29 3.55 -17.73 22.08
C PRO A 29 4.80 -17.05 22.66
N SER A 30 5.47 -17.71 23.61
CA SER A 30 6.63 -17.18 24.35
C SER A 30 7.78 -16.56 23.53
N PRO A 31 8.17 -17.06 22.34
CA PRO A 31 9.26 -16.43 21.57
C PRO A 31 8.88 -15.06 20.98
N LEU A 32 7.60 -14.72 20.88
CA LEU A 32 7.08 -13.49 20.26
C LEU A 32 6.63 -12.43 21.29
N LEU A 33 6.98 -12.59 22.57
CA LEU A 33 6.60 -11.66 23.64
C LEU A 33 7.17 -10.25 23.46
N LEU A 34 8.36 -10.12 22.88
CA LEU A 34 9.00 -8.82 22.64
C LEU A 34 8.25 -8.05 21.56
N GLU A 35 7.83 -8.73 20.49
CA GLU A 35 6.99 -8.19 19.42
C GLU A 35 5.59 -7.81 19.95
N ALA A 36 4.98 -8.66 20.76
CA ALA A 36 3.68 -8.35 21.37
C ALA A 36 3.74 -7.11 22.27
N ALA A 37 4.76 -7.01 23.12
CA ALA A 37 4.98 -5.83 23.96
C ALA A 37 5.26 -4.57 23.13
N ALA A 38 6.03 -4.68 22.03
CA ALA A 38 6.26 -3.58 21.11
C ALA A 38 4.94 -3.10 20.47
N LEU A 39 4.05 -4.03 20.07
CA LEU A 39 2.72 -3.70 19.55
C LEU A 39 1.86 -2.99 20.61
N CYS A 40 1.91 -3.41 21.87
CA CYS A 40 1.23 -2.72 22.98
C CYS A 40 1.72 -1.28 23.15
N PHE A 41 3.03 -1.05 23.14
CA PHE A 41 3.57 0.31 23.28
C PHE A 41 3.23 1.17 22.06
N LEU A 42 3.25 0.59 20.86
CA LEU A 42 2.84 1.26 19.64
C LEU A 42 1.35 1.62 19.65
N SER A 43 0.48 0.74 20.16
CA SER A 43 -0.97 1.00 20.25
C SER A 43 -1.28 2.11 21.25
N VAL A 44 -0.61 2.13 22.41
CA VAL A 44 -0.75 3.21 23.37
C VAL A 44 -0.23 4.54 22.81
N ALA A 45 0.91 4.52 22.13
CA ALA A 45 1.43 5.71 21.44
C ALA A 45 0.44 6.22 20.37
N GLY A 46 -0.10 5.34 19.53
CA GLY A 46 -1.10 5.67 18.51
C GLY A 46 -2.36 6.29 19.10
N LEU A 47 -2.88 5.74 20.20
CA LEU A 47 -4.04 6.26 20.92
C LEU A 47 -3.76 7.67 21.47
N LEU A 48 -2.60 7.88 22.09
CA LEU A 48 -2.21 9.17 22.65
C LEU A 48 -2.03 10.24 21.56
N VAL A 49 -1.45 9.88 20.41
CA VAL A 49 -1.36 10.79 19.25
C VAL A 49 -2.74 11.12 18.71
N GLU A 50 -3.64 10.15 18.62
CA GLU A 50 -5.01 10.38 18.15
C GLU A 50 -5.78 11.34 19.07
N ILE A 51 -5.70 11.14 20.39
CA ILE A 51 -6.27 12.05 21.39
C ILE A 51 -5.64 13.44 21.28
N ALA A 52 -4.33 13.52 21.10
CA ALA A 52 -3.63 14.80 20.96
C ALA A 52 -4.02 15.55 19.69
N ALA A 53 -4.22 14.84 18.58
CA ALA A 53 -4.68 15.39 17.30
C ALA A 53 -6.13 15.87 17.39
N ALA A 54 -7.02 15.12 18.05
CA ALA A 54 -8.41 15.53 18.25
C ALA A 54 -8.53 16.78 19.14
N ALA A 55 -7.64 16.93 20.13
CA ALA A 55 -7.62 18.09 21.02
C ALA A 55 -7.04 19.36 20.39
N ASN A 56 -6.29 19.26 19.29
CA ASN A 56 -5.69 20.40 18.58
C ASN A 56 -5.70 20.20 17.06
N PRO A 57 -6.88 20.30 16.40
CA PRO A 57 -7.01 20.06 14.97
C PRO A 57 -6.23 21.08 14.11
N ASP A 58 -6.07 22.31 14.60
CA ASP A 58 -5.39 23.39 13.87
C ASP A 58 -3.91 23.08 13.60
N ALA A 59 -3.24 22.35 14.49
CA ALA A 59 -1.84 21.96 14.31
C ALA A 59 -1.63 21.06 13.07
N LEU A 60 -2.65 20.30 12.68
CA LEU A 60 -2.63 19.41 11.52
C LEU A 60 -3.35 20.00 10.30
N CYS A 61 -3.81 21.26 10.36
CA CYS A 61 -4.53 21.92 9.27
C CYS A 61 -3.73 21.98 7.95
N ARG A 62 -2.38 21.92 8.03
CA ARG A 62 -1.50 21.80 6.85
C ARG A 62 -1.77 20.55 6.00
N PHE A 63 -2.34 19.52 6.61
CA PHE A 63 -2.75 18.28 5.95
C PHE A 63 -4.27 18.28 5.91
N ARG A 64 -4.85 18.79 4.82
CA ARG A 64 -6.30 18.73 4.61
C ARG A 64 -6.71 17.26 4.53
N THR A 65 -7.30 16.74 5.60
CA THR A 65 -7.82 15.37 5.66
C THR A 65 -9.27 15.33 5.17
N ARG A 66 -9.79 14.14 4.91
CA ARG A 66 -11.16 13.96 4.45
C ARG A 66 -12.18 14.54 5.44
N PRO A 67 -13.06 15.46 5.01
CA PRO A 67 -14.04 16.06 5.91
C PRO A 67 -15.04 15.02 6.41
N GLY A 68 -15.30 15.02 7.73
CA GLY A 68 -16.25 14.11 8.37
C GLY A 68 -15.73 12.70 8.67
N ALA A 69 -14.48 12.38 8.34
CA ALA A 69 -13.84 11.12 8.74
C ALA A 69 -13.11 11.27 10.09
N SER A 70 -13.04 10.19 10.88
CA SER A 70 -12.14 10.14 12.03
C SER A 70 -10.68 10.18 11.53
N SER A 71 -9.75 10.64 12.39
CA SER A 71 -8.34 10.73 11.98
C SER A 71 -7.75 9.34 11.66
N GLY A 72 -8.26 8.28 12.30
CA GLY A 72 -7.88 6.90 12.07
C GLY A 72 -6.43 6.57 12.44
N ILE A 73 -5.74 7.46 13.17
CA ILE A 73 -4.29 7.35 13.43
C ILE A 73 -3.98 6.06 14.21
N LEU A 74 -4.74 5.74 15.25
CA LEU A 74 -4.57 4.50 16.01
C LEU A 74 -4.75 3.28 15.08
N LEU A 75 -5.84 3.26 14.32
CA LEU A 75 -6.17 2.15 13.42
C LEU A 75 -5.07 1.95 12.36
N GLY A 76 -4.65 3.02 11.68
CA GLY A 76 -3.58 2.94 10.69
C GLY A 76 -2.24 2.53 11.28
N ALA A 77 -1.93 2.92 12.53
CA ALA A 77 -0.66 2.60 13.16
C ALA A 77 -0.52 1.14 13.56
N ILE A 78 -1.62 0.45 13.87
CA ILE A 78 -1.57 -0.90 14.45
C ILE A 78 -2.06 -2.00 13.51
N THR A 79 -2.88 -1.68 12.50
CA THR A 79 -3.50 -2.67 11.59
C THR A 79 -2.45 -3.59 10.97
N LEU A 80 -1.52 -3.02 10.20
CA LEU A 80 -0.51 -3.80 9.47
C LEU A 80 0.50 -4.51 10.40
N PRO A 81 1.01 -3.89 11.49
CA PRO A 81 1.79 -4.61 12.51
C PRO A 81 1.04 -5.77 13.16
N THR A 82 -0.26 -5.63 13.44
CA THR A 82 -1.07 -6.67 14.07
C THR A 82 -1.31 -7.85 13.11
N VAL A 83 -1.54 -7.56 11.82
CA VAL A 83 -1.66 -8.60 10.77
C VAL A 83 -0.36 -9.40 10.64
N LEU A 84 0.79 -8.71 10.57
CA LEU A 84 2.09 -9.39 10.50
C LEU A 84 2.41 -10.18 11.77
N LEU A 85 2.04 -9.69 12.95
CA LEU A 85 2.16 -10.45 14.19
C LEU A 85 1.25 -11.69 14.19
N SER A 86 0.01 -11.58 13.71
CA SER A 86 -0.90 -12.71 13.55
C SER A 86 -0.31 -13.79 12.63
N ARG A 87 0.26 -13.41 11.48
CA ARG A 87 1.00 -14.32 10.60
C ARG A 87 2.18 -14.99 11.28
N LEU A 88 2.97 -14.23 12.05
CA LEU A 88 4.09 -14.78 12.80
C LEU A 88 3.61 -15.84 13.80
N ILE A 89 2.50 -15.59 14.51
CA ILE A 89 1.89 -16.55 15.42
C ILE A 89 1.45 -17.82 14.67
N GLN A 90 0.75 -17.67 13.55
CA GLN A 90 0.28 -18.79 12.72
C GLN A 90 1.44 -19.63 12.18
N THR A 91 2.43 -18.97 11.56
CA THR A 91 3.61 -19.62 10.97
C THR A 91 4.43 -20.34 12.04
N LEU A 92 4.56 -19.75 13.23
CA LEU A 92 5.28 -20.39 14.33
C LEU A 92 4.54 -21.62 14.87
N ARG A 93 3.21 -21.58 14.93
CA ARG A 93 2.38 -22.74 15.34
C ARG A 93 2.47 -23.89 14.34
N THR A 94 2.50 -23.60 13.05
CA THR A 94 2.66 -24.64 12.01
C THR A 94 4.08 -25.21 11.99
N LEU A 95 5.10 -24.41 12.31
CA LEU A 95 6.50 -24.86 12.35
C LEU A 95 6.81 -25.85 13.47
N SER A 96 6.06 -25.80 14.58
CA SER A 96 6.15 -26.79 15.67
C SER A 96 5.95 -28.24 15.18
N ILE A 97 5.54 -28.44 13.92
CA ILE A 97 5.21 -29.73 13.31
C ILE A 97 6.24 -30.16 12.24
N HIS A 98 7.06 -29.25 11.67
CA HIS A 98 8.05 -29.56 10.62
C HIS A 98 9.34 -28.70 10.70
N ASP A 99 10.50 -29.35 10.82
CA ASP A 99 11.84 -28.79 11.14
C ASP A 99 12.52 -27.90 10.07
N VAL A 100 11.85 -27.50 8.98
CA VAL A 100 12.53 -26.92 7.78
C VAL A 100 12.30 -25.42 7.55
N GLY A 101 11.48 -24.71 8.35
CA GLY A 101 11.04 -23.33 8.01
C GLY A 101 11.71 -22.13 8.70
N SER A 102 12.93 -22.26 9.24
CA SER A 102 13.58 -21.19 10.04
C SER A 102 13.79 -19.86 9.28
N GLU A 103 14.12 -19.93 7.98
CA GLU A 103 14.40 -18.73 7.17
C GLU A 103 13.15 -17.87 6.90
N GLY A 104 12.00 -18.50 6.67
CA GLY A 104 10.72 -17.79 6.43
C GLY A 104 10.24 -16.99 7.64
N ILE A 105 10.47 -17.51 8.86
CA ILE A 105 10.13 -16.80 10.10
C ILE A 105 11.02 -15.58 10.30
N ALA A 106 12.32 -15.68 10.01
CA ALA A 106 13.24 -14.56 10.12
C ALA A 106 12.85 -13.42 9.19
N TYR A 107 12.46 -13.74 7.95
CA TYR A 107 11.94 -12.78 6.98
C TYR A 107 10.64 -12.11 7.43
N LEU A 108 9.62 -12.88 7.83
CA LEU A 108 8.36 -12.34 8.35
C LEU A 108 8.58 -11.45 9.59
N ASN A 109 9.56 -11.78 10.43
CA ASN A 109 9.89 -10.96 11.59
C ASN A 109 10.54 -9.63 11.19
N LEU A 110 11.45 -9.65 10.22
CA LEU A 110 12.01 -8.42 9.66
C LEU A 110 10.90 -7.54 9.06
N GLN A 111 9.97 -8.13 8.31
CA GLN A 111 8.80 -7.41 7.79
C GLN A 111 7.98 -6.76 8.91
N TYR A 112 7.66 -7.51 9.97
CA TYR A 112 6.97 -6.97 11.15
C TYR A 112 7.67 -5.73 11.72
N TRP A 113 8.99 -5.82 11.95
CA TRP A 113 9.75 -4.71 12.51
C TRP A 113 9.87 -3.52 11.55
N THR A 114 9.99 -3.76 10.24
CA THR A 114 10.04 -2.68 9.24
C THR A 114 8.75 -1.87 9.22
N VAL A 115 7.59 -2.53 9.21
CA VAL A 115 6.27 -1.88 9.24
C VAL A 115 6.06 -1.16 10.56
N SER A 116 6.31 -1.85 11.67
CA SER A 116 6.14 -1.28 13.00
C SER A 116 7.03 -0.04 13.21
N THR A 117 8.24 -0.03 12.63
CA THR A 117 9.13 1.13 12.65
C THR A 117 8.65 2.26 11.73
N GLY A 118 8.07 1.93 10.58
CA GLY A 118 7.34 2.88 9.72
C GLY A 118 6.22 3.60 10.47
N CYS A 119 5.34 2.84 11.13
CA CYS A 119 4.27 3.39 11.95
C CYS A 119 4.81 4.25 13.10
N CYS A 120 5.82 3.77 13.82
CA CYS A 120 6.47 4.51 14.90
C CYS A 120 7.08 5.83 14.41
N GLY A 121 7.74 5.83 13.26
CA GLY A 121 8.29 7.04 12.64
C GLY A 121 7.22 8.09 12.33
N VAL A 122 6.07 7.68 11.82
CA VAL A 122 4.95 8.59 11.56
C VAL A 122 4.33 9.11 12.87
N LEU A 123 4.15 8.26 13.88
CA LEU A 123 3.67 8.70 15.20
C LEU A 123 4.61 9.71 15.85
N LEU A 124 5.92 9.50 15.76
CA LEU A 124 6.93 10.46 16.20
C LEU A 124 6.78 11.79 15.45
N PHE A 125 6.69 11.74 14.12
CA PHE A 125 6.53 12.93 13.28
C PHE A 125 5.28 13.75 13.65
N ILE A 126 4.12 13.10 13.79
CA ILE A 126 2.87 13.76 14.19
C ILE A 126 3.01 14.32 15.62
N SER A 127 3.60 13.55 16.56
CA SER A 127 3.83 14.00 17.93
C SER A 127 4.68 15.28 17.97
N LEU A 128 5.73 15.36 17.15
CA LEU A 128 6.59 16.55 17.04
C LEU A 128 5.83 17.77 16.48
N ILE A 129 4.99 17.59 15.46
CA ILE A 129 4.15 18.67 14.94
C ILE A 129 3.21 19.21 16.03
N LEU A 130 2.58 18.30 16.79
CA LEU A 130 1.66 18.67 17.87
C LEU A 130 2.38 19.39 19.03
N GLN A 131 3.66 19.09 19.27
CA GLN A 131 4.49 19.78 20.28
C GLN A 131 4.95 21.18 19.86
N GLN A 132 5.11 21.43 18.56
CA GLN A 132 5.55 22.72 18.01
C GLN A 132 4.43 23.76 17.93
N SER A 133 3.17 23.38 18.15
CA SER A 133 2.02 24.30 18.15
C SER A 133 2.16 25.37 19.26
N PRO A 134 1.89 26.66 18.99
CA PRO A 134 2.10 27.74 19.95
C PRO A 134 1.31 27.50 21.25
N LYS A 135 1.99 27.75 22.39
CA LYS A 135 1.43 27.65 23.74
C LYS A 135 0.42 28.78 23.98
N ASN A 136 -0.80 28.66 23.47
CA ASN A 136 -1.90 29.47 23.96
C ASN A 136 -2.56 28.77 25.16
N THR A 137 -3.08 29.59 26.08
CA THR A 137 -3.56 29.21 27.43
C THR A 137 -4.90 28.46 27.43
N SER A 138 -5.22 27.68 26.39
CA SER A 138 -6.44 26.86 26.36
C SER A 138 -6.22 25.48 26.99
N SER A 139 -7.23 24.99 27.70
CA SER A 139 -7.21 23.68 28.37
C SER A 139 -7.06 22.51 27.38
N SER A 140 -7.56 22.66 26.14
CA SER A 140 -7.45 21.66 25.06
C SER A 140 -6.03 21.54 24.52
N GLN A 141 -5.32 22.65 24.32
CA GLN A 141 -3.92 22.62 23.86
C GLN A 141 -2.98 22.02 24.92
N LEU A 142 -3.23 22.29 26.20
CA LEU A 142 -2.49 21.65 27.29
C LEU A 142 -2.71 20.13 27.33
N ARG A 143 -3.94 19.67 27.03
CA ARG A 143 -4.28 18.24 26.91
C ARG A 143 -3.51 17.61 25.74
N SER A 144 -3.50 18.26 24.57
CA SER A 144 -2.76 17.81 23.38
C SER A 144 -1.25 17.71 23.66
N PHE A 145 -0.66 18.72 24.29
CA PHE A 145 0.75 18.72 24.64
C PHE A 145 1.12 17.59 25.62
N LYS A 146 0.33 17.38 26.68
CA LYS A 146 0.55 16.29 27.63
C LYS A 146 0.45 14.93 26.94
N ALA A 147 -0.59 14.70 26.15
CA ALA A 147 -0.80 13.46 25.41
C ALA A 147 0.35 13.18 24.42
N SER A 148 0.81 14.19 23.67
CA SER A 148 1.97 14.06 22.78
C SER A 148 3.28 13.75 23.54
N LYS A 149 3.50 14.36 24.71
CA LYS A 149 4.68 14.05 25.55
C LYS A 149 4.66 12.61 26.06
N TYR A 150 3.50 12.12 26.51
CA TYR A 150 3.36 10.71 26.91
C TYR A 150 3.52 9.77 25.71
N SER A 151 3.01 10.13 24.53
CA SER A 151 3.25 9.37 23.29
C SER A 151 4.74 9.19 23.03
N SER A 152 5.55 10.25 23.16
CA SER A 152 7.01 10.15 23.01
C SER A 152 7.66 9.18 23.99
N LEU A 153 7.15 9.07 25.23
CA LEU A 153 7.63 8.07 26.20
C LEU A 153 7.36 6.63 25.72
N TYR A 154 6.15 6.35 25.22
CA TYR A 154 5.80 5.02 24.70
C TYR A 154 6.57 4.68 23.41
N ILE A 155 6.89 5.68 22.58
CA ILE A 155 7.78 5.51 21.43
C ILE A 155 9.19 5.10 21.88
N VAL A 156 9.73 5.69 22.95
CA VAL A 156 11.03 5.28 23.52
C VAL A 156 10.97 3.83 24.05
N LEU A 157 9.90 3.45 24.73
CA LEU A 157 9.70 2.07 25.19
C LEU A 157 9.61 1.09 24.00
N TYR A 158 8.92 1.45 22.92
CA TYR A 158 8.89 0.67 21.68
C TYR A 158 10.30 0.46 21.09
N VAL A 159 11.10 1.53 20.99
CA VAL A 159 12.48 1.44 20.47
C VAL A 159 13.32 0.51 21.34
N LEU A 160 13.16 0.56 22.67
CA LEU A 160 13.83 -0.36 23.59
C LEU A 160 13.46 -1.82 23.31
N MET A 161 12.17 -2.13 23.10
CA MET A 161 11.72 -3.49 22.76
C MET A 161 12.27 -3.97 21.42
N CYS A 162 12.35 -3.09 20.42
CA CYS A 162 13.00 -3.37 19.14
C CYS A 162 14.47 -3.74 19.34
N CYS A 163 15.22 -2.93 20.10
CA CYS A 163 16.62 -3.20 20.43
C CYS A 163 16.82 -4.54 21.14
N LEU A 164 15.97 -4.85 22.12
CA LEU A 164 16.02 -6.11 22.85
C LEU A 164 15.70 -7.32 21.96
N SER A 165 14.77 -7.21 21.01
CA SER A 165 14.44 -8.30 20.08
C SER A 165 15.61 -8.63 19.15
N PHE A 166 16.24 -7.63 18.55
CA PHE A 166 17.42 -7.85 17.70
C PHE A 166 18.63 -8.35 18.49
N ALA A 167 18.82 -7.88 19.72
CA ALA A 167 19.88 -8.37 20.62
C ALA A 167 19.69 -9.84 20.99
N LYS A 168 18.44 -10.30 21.17
CA LYS A 168 18.13 -11.71 21.50
C LYS A 168 18.39 -12.67 20.32
N ARG A 169 18.22 -12.21 19.07
CA ARG A 169 18.17 -13.07 17.88
C ARG A 169 19.49 -13.21 17.11
N SER A 170 20.47 -12.34 17.33
CA SER A 170 21.63 -12.26 16.45
C SER A 170 22.95 -12.62 17.13
N HIS A 171 23.79 -13.38 16.41
CA HIS A 171 25.16 -13.73 16.80
C HIS A 171 26.24 -12.79 16.23
N SER A 172 25.93 -11.87 15.30
CA SER A 172 26.93 -10.95 14.70
C SER A 172 26.53 -9.47 14.71
N GLY A 173 27.48 -8.59 15.06
CA GLY A 173 27.23 -7.15 15.20
C GLY A 173 26.97 -6.41 13.88
N SER A 174 27.65 -6.80 12.80
CA SER A 174 27.47 -6.17 11.47
C SER A 174 26.07 -6.39 10.92
N TYR A 175 25.51 -7.59 11.11
CA TYR A 175 24.14 -7.93 10.71
C TYR A 175 23.09 -7.07 11.42
N ILE A 176 23.27 -6.84 12.73
CA ILE A 176 22.39 -5.99 13.52
C ILE A 176 22.42 -4.55 13.00
N SER A 177 23.60 -4.02 12.69
CA SER A 177 23.76 -2.66 12.17
C SER A 177 23.05 -2.47 10.83
N MET A 178 23.16 -3.43 9.91
CA MET A 178 22.47 -3.38 8.62
C MET A 178 20.94 -3.44 8.77
N ASN A 179 20.43 -4.27 9.68
CA ASN A 179 18.99 -4.32 9.97
C ASN A 179 18.50 -2.99 10.56
N PHE A 180 19.20 -2.38 11.52
CA PHE A 180 18.79 -1.07 12.03
C PHE A 180 18.83 0.03 10.96
N LEU A 181 19.84 0.00 10.09
CA LEU A 181 19.93 0.94 8.97
C LEU A 181 18.74 0.75 8.01
N TRP A 182 18.39 -0.50 7.71
CA TRP A 182 17.20 -0.86 6.93
C TRP A 182 15.91 -0.34 7.56
N LEU A 183 15.70 -0.60 8.86
CA LEU A 183 14.57 -0.11 9.63
C LEU A 183 14.48 1.43 9.63
N LEU A 184 15.61 2.11 9.79
CA LEU A 184 15.69 3.58 9.78
C LEU A 184 15.27 4.15 8.42
N PHE A 185 15.79 3.60 7.32
CA PHE A 185 15.43 4.04 5.98
C PHE A 185 13.94 3.83 5.68
N HIS A 186 13.38 2.68 6.09
CA HIS A 186 11.94 2.43 5.99
C HIS A 186 11.11 3.43 6.80
N GLY A 187 11.53 3.73 8.03
CA GLY A 187 10.89 4.75 8.88
C GLY A 187 10.86 6.13 8.23
N LEU A 188 12.02 6.61 7.77
CA LEU A 188 12.15 7.91 7.11
C LEU A 188 11.35 7.96 5.79
N ALA A 189 11.44 6.91 4.97
CA ALA A 189 10.66 6.80 3.73
C ALA A 189 9.16 6.89 4.02
N THR A 190 8.67 6.30 5.12
CA THR A 190 7.24 6.31 5.49
C THR A 190 6.80 7.72 5.86
N VAL A 191 7.60 8.42 6.65
CA VAL A 191 7.36 9.81 7.02
C VAL A 191 7.39 10.73 5.79
N SER A 192 8.29 10.51 4.84
CA SER A 192 8.32 11.28 3.59
C SER A 192 7.11 10.97 2.69
N LEU A 193 6.73 9.70 2.56
CA LEU A 193 5.64 9.28 1.68
C LEU A 193 4.28 9.76 2.19
N ILE A 194 3.99 9.66 3.49
CA ILE A 194 2.71 10.15 4.03
C ILE A 194 2.55 11.66 3.84
N GLN A 195 3.63 12.44 4.01
CA GLN A 195 3.61 13.88 3.74
C GLN A 195 3.28 14.17 2.28
N ASN A 196 3.94 13.47 1.36
CA ASN A 196 3.70 13.62 -0.07
C ASN A 196 2.26 13.24 -0.46
N ILE A 197 1.72 12.13 0.09
CA ILE A 197 0.34 11.69 -0.17
C ILE A 197 -0.66 12.73 0.31
N LEU A 198 -0.55 13.19 1.56
CA LEU A 198 -1.51 14.14 2.16
C LEU A 198 -1.45 15.53 1.51
N GLN A 199 -0.30 15.93 0.98
CA GLN A 199 -0.14 17.21 0.27
C GLN A 199 -0.58 17.12 -1.19
N SER A 200 -0.31 16.00 -1.87
CA SER A 200 -0.68 15.81 -3.28
C SER A 200 -2.18 15.54 -3.45
N PHE A 201 -2.81 14.90 -2.46
CA PHE A 201 -4.21 14.50 -2.48
C PHE A 201 -4.95 15.06 -1.24
N PRO A 202 -5.19 16.39 -1.18
CA PRO A 202 -5.90 16.99 -0.05
C PRO A 202 -7.36 16.53 0.00
N SER A 203 -7.88 16.33 1.20
CA SER A 203 -9.26 15.92 1.52
C SER A 203 -9.66 14.52 1.05
N CYS A 204 -8.69 13.72 0.63
CA CYS A 204 -8.90 12.43 0.00
C CYS A 204 -8.89 11.25 0.98
N ALA A 205 -8.01 11.33 1.97
CA ALA A 205 -7.78 10.27 2.96
C ALA A 205 -7.82 10.83 4.38
N SER A 206 -8.17 9.97 5.32
CA SER A 206 -7.81 10.17 6.73
C SER A 206 -6.30 9.97 6.92
N MET A 207 -5.78 10.44 8.06
CA MET A 207 -4.37 10.20 8.43
C MET A 207 -4.07 8.69 8.56
N GLY A 208 -5.02 7.94 9.11
CA GLY A 208 -4.95 6.48 9.25
C GLY A 208 -4.87 5.75 7.92
N GLU A 209 -5.74 6.10 6.97
CA GLU A 209 -5.72 5.52 5.62
C GLU A 209 -4.41 5.85 4.90
N ALA A 210 -3.95 7.10 4.98
CA ALA A 210 -2.67 7.49 4.38
C ALA A 210 -1.47 6.78 5.02
N LEU A 211 -1.51 6.56 6.35
CA LEU A 211 -0.51 5.77 7.07
C LEU A 211 -0.50 4.30 6.62
N LEU A 212 -1.66 3.68 6.49
CA LEU A 212 -1.79 2.29 6.07
C LEU A 212 -1.29 2.12 4.62
N VAL A 213 -1.67 3.03 3.72
CA VAL A 213 -1.20 3.03 2.33
C VAL A 213 0.32 3.25 2.25
N SER A 214 0.86 4.23 2.98
CA SER A 214 2.29 4.54 2.92
C SER A 214 3.16 3.41 3.46
N THR A 215 2.81 2.83 4.61
CA THR A 215 3.53 1.69 5.19
C THR A 215 3.43 0.45 4.31
N GLY A 216 2.27 0.16 3.74
CA GLY A 216 2.06 -0.95 2.80
C GLY A 216 2.90 -0.80 1.52
N LEU A 217 2.89 0.37 0.89
CA LEU A 217 3.69 0.63 -0.31
C LEU A 217 5.19 0.53 -0.05
N ILE A 218 5.65 1.02 1.10
CA ILE A 218 7.07 0.98 1.48
C ILE A 218 7.52 -0.43 1.82
N LEU A 219 6.69 -1.24 2.48
CA LEU A 219 6.97 -2.65 2.68
C LEU A 219 7.08 -3.36 1.31
N TYR A 220 6.10 -3.12 0.43
CA TYR A 220 6.00 -3.77 -0.86
C TYR A 220 7.19 -3.45 -1.78
N PHE A 221 7.52 -2.17 -1.96
CA PHE A 221 8.68 -1.77 -2.78
C PHE A 221 10.02 -1.94 -2.06
N GLY A 222 10.02 -1.93 -0.72
CA GLY A 222 11.22 -2.22 0.06
C GLY A 222 11.65 -3.67 -0.09
N ASP A 223 10.73 -4.61 -0.15
CA ASP A 223 11.05 -6.02 -0.45
C ASP A 223 11.70 -6.17 -1.85
N MET A 224 11.12 -5.52 -2.85
CA MET A 224 11.69 -5.44 -4.20
C MET A 224 13.13 -4.86 -4.21
N LEU A 225 13.36 -3.82 -3.40
CA LEU A 225 14.67 -3.18 -3.25
C LEU A 225 15.65 -4.09 -2.50
N ALA A 226 15.20 -4.80 -1.46
CA ALA A 226 16.01 -5.77 -0.72
C ALA A 226 16.53 -6.88 -1.65
N GLN A 227 15.67 -7.40 -2.53
CA GLN A 227 16.05 -8.43 -3.51
C GLN A 227 17.06 -7.91 -4.51
N THR A 228 16.81 -6.72 -5.06
CA THR A 228 17.74 -6.08 -6.00
C THR A 228 19.11 -5.85 -5.34
N LEU A 229 19.13 -5.36 -4.10
CA LEU A 229 20.37 -5.19 -3.32
C LEU A 229 21.05 -6.52 -3.00
N SER A 230 20.29 -7.58 -2.71
CA SER A 230 20.87 -8.90 -2.43
C SER A 230 21.58 -9.50 -3.65
N LYS A 231 21.04 -9.29 -4.86
CA LYS A 231 21.67 -9.74 -6.12
C LYS A 231 22.90 -8.88 -6.47
N ILE A 232 22.84 -7.58 -6.23
CA ILE A 232 24.00 -6.68 -6.39
C ILE A 232 25.11 -7.01 -5.38
N SER A 233 24.77 -7.25 -4.11
CA SER A 233 25.75 -7.53 -3.08
C SER A 233 26.38 -8.92 -3.27
N LEU A 234 25.61 -9.92 -3.73
CA LEU A 234 26.14 -11.23 -4.10
C LEU A 234 27.14 -11.14 -5.27
N SER A 235 26.91 -10.26 -6.24
CA SER A 235 27.81 -10.08 -7.39
C SER A 235 29.05 -9.26 -7.05
N LEU A 236 28.97 -8.32 -6.10
CA LEU A 236 30.10 -7.50 -5.64
C LEU A 236 30.92 -8.10 -4.49
N LEU A 237 30.29 -8.83 -3.56
CA LEU A 237 30.91 -9.43 -2.38
C LEU A 237 30.59 -10.93 -2.36
N ALA A 238 31.46 -11.73 -2.98
CA ALA A 238 31.40 -13.20 -2.95
C ALA A 238 31.58 -13.83 -1.54
N SER A 239 31.58 -13.04 -0.47
CA SER A 239 31.72 -13.54 0.89
C SER A 239 30.97 -12.65 1.90
N SER A 240 29.66 -12.81 2.02
CA SER A 240 29.00 -12.71 3.32
C SER A 240 27.57 -13.20 3.21
N SER A 241 27.13 -13.88 4.25
CA SER A 241 25.80 -14.45 4.48
C SER A 241 24.71 -13.37 4.57
N ILE A 242 24.57 -12.55 3.54
CA ILE A 242 23.41 -11.69 3.36
C ILE A 242 22.29 -12.65 2.98
N VAL A 243 21.48 -12.94 3.99
CA VAL A 243 20.15 -13.56 3.96
C VAL A 243 19.75 -13.94 2.55
N ARG A 244 19.75 -15.25 2.26
CA ARG A 244 18.90 -15.78 1.19
C ARG A 244 17.49 -15.37 1.58
N TYR A 245 17.06 -14.20 1.11
CA TYR A 245 15.69 -13.78 1.17
C TYR A 245 14.93 -14.93 0.52
N GLY A 246 14.06 -15.57 1.30
CA GLY A 246 13.38 -16.80 0.90
C GLY A 246 12.87 -16.65 -0.52
N THR A 247 13.11 -17.68 -1.34
CA THR A 247 12.72 -17.75 -2.75
C THR A 247 11.31 -17.19 -2.94
N GLN A 248 11.21 -15.93 -3.32
CA GLN A 248 9.92 -15.29 -3.42
C GLN A 248 9.17 -15.89 -4.61
N ASN A 249 7.84 -16.01 -4.47
CA ASN A 249 6.97 -16.45 -5.54
C ASN A 249 7.22 -15.59 -6.79
N GLU A 250 7.50 -16.25 -7.92
CA GLU A 250 7.67 -15.62 -9.24
C GLU A 250 6.54 -14.62 -9.57
N VAL A 251 5.32 -14.95 -9.12
CA VAL A 251 4.13 -14.11 -9.19
C VAL A 251 4.36 -12.73 -8.55
N SER A 252 4.91 -12.67 -7.34
CA SER A 252 5.15 -11.41 -6.62
C SER A 252 6.13 -10.53 -7.38
N THR A 253 7.22 -11.10 -7.89
CA THR A 253 8.22 -10.36 -8.68
C THR A 253 7.59 -9.78 -9.96
N VAL A 254 6.75 -10.54 -10.66
CA VAL A 254 6.04 -10.05 -11.85
C VAL A 254 5.14 -8.87 -11.50
N ILE A 255 4.35 -8.98 -10.41
CA ILE A 255 3.45 -7.90 -9.98
C ILE A 255 4.24 -6.68 -9.50
N GLN A 256 5.28 -6.86 -8.67
CA GLN A 256 6.16 -5.80 -8.18
C GLN A 256 6.80 -5.03 -9.33
N GLY A 257 7.36 -5.75 -10.31
CA GLY A 257 7.94 -5.16 -11.51
C GLY A 257 6.93 -4.34 -12.31
N MET A 258 5.73 -4.89 -12.56
CA MET A 258 4.67 -4.17 -13.27
C MET A 258 4.22 -2.91 -12.52
N LEU A 259 3.94 -3.01 -11.23
CA LEU A 259 3.44 -1.88 -10.44
C LEU A 259 4.50 -0.79 -10.27
N LEU A 260 5.75 -1.14 -9.95
CA LEU A 260 6.81 -0.15 -9.87
C LEU A 260 7.05 0.52 -11.24
N GLY A 261 7.07 -0.28 -12.31
CA GLY A 261 7.18 0.25 -13.66
C GLY A 261 6.08 1.27 -13.98
N LEU A 262 4.84 1.00 -13.60
CA LEU A 262 3.75 1.97 -13.79
C LEU A 262 3.89 3.21 -12.90
N VAL A 263 4.36 3.06 -11.66
CA VAL A 263 4.65 4.21 -10.77
C VAL A 263 5.79 5.08 -11.30
N LEU A 264 6.78 4.50 -11.97
CA LEU A 264 7.91 5.20 -12.60
C LEU A 264 7.59 5.75 -13.99
N LEU A 265 6.49 5.32 -14.62
CA LEU A 265 6.07 5.75 -15.94
C LEU A 265 5.95 7.29 -16.10
N PRO A 266 5.38 8.06 -15.15
CA PRO A 266 5.33 9.52 -15.25
C PRO A 266 6.71 10.17 -15.44
N VAL A 267 7.76 9.61 -14.82
CA VAL A 267 9.13 10.13 -14.94
C VAL A 267 9.67 9.90 -16.34
N LEU A 268 9.48 8.69 -16.89
CA LEU A 268 9.88 8.37 -18.26
C LEU A 268 9.08 9.16 -19.29
N TYR A 269 7.77 9.25 -19.10
CA TYR A 269 6.88 10.04 -19.94
C TYR A 269 7.36 11.50 -20.00
N LYS A 270 7.64 12.12 -18.85
CA LYS A 270 8.18 13.49 -18.79
C LYS A 270 9.52 13.63 -19.49
N SER A 271 10.41 12.63 -19.39
CA SER A 271 11.71 12.61 -20.05
C SER A 271 11.57 12.52 -21.58
N ILE A 272 10.83 11.51 -22.06
CA ILE A 272 10.57 11.29 -23.50
C ILE A 272 9.84 12.48 -24.11
N PHE A 273 8.85 13.04 -23.40
CA PHE A 273 8.13 14.22 -23.84
C PHE A 273 9.06 15.43 -24.02
N ARG A 274 9.99 15.68 -23.08
CA ARG A 274 10.99 16.75 -23.20
C ARG A 274 11.92 16.54 -24.39
N ILE A 275 12.38 15.32 -24.60
CA ILE A 275 13.27 14.96 -25.73
C ILE A 275 12.53 15.16 -27.06
N CYS A 276 11.29 14.67 -27.16
CA CYS A 276 10.45 14.83 -28.36
C CYS A 276 10.19 16.32 -28.67
N LEU A 277 9.88 17.12 -27.64
CA LEU A 277 9.69 18.56 -27.78
C LEU A 277 10.98 19.24 -28.29
N HIS A 278 12.13 18.87 -27.75
CA HIS A 278 13.42 19.42 -28.17
C HIS A 278 13.71 19.15 -29.66
N PHE A 279 13.50 17.92 -30.12
CA PHE A 279 13.66 17.58 -31.54
C PHE A 279 12.67 18.29 -32.46
N ARG A 280 11.43 18.54 -31.99
CA ARG A 280 10.43 19.30 -32.76
C ARG A 280 10.86 20.77 -32.93
N ILE A 281 11.41 21.39 -31.88
CA ILE A 281 11.91 22.77 -31.91
C ILE A 281 13.08 22.91 -32.91
N LEU A 282 13.97 21.91 -33.00
CA LEU A 282 15.07 21.93 -33.98
C LEU A 282 14.63 21.80 -35.43
N LYS A 283 13.47 21.17 -35.71
CA LYS A 283 13.04 20.83 -37.07
C LYS A 283 12.08 21.83 -37.72
N VAL A 284 11.45 22.74 -36.97
CA VAL A 284 10.35 23.58 -37.48
C VAL A 284 10.81 25.05 -37.67
N PRO A 285 10.78 25.61 -38.90
CA PRO A 285 10.96 27.04 -39.13
C PRO A 285 9.80 27.85 -38.52
N ALA A 286 10.07 29.08 -38.07
CA ALA A 286 9.23 29.91 -37.19
C ALA A 286 7.79 30.28 -37.66
N VAL A 287 7.25 29.72 -38.74
CA VAL A 287 6.05 30.25 -39.44
C VAL A 287 4.75 29.46 -39.16
N GLN A 288 4.76 28.28 -38.53
CA GLN A 288 3.56 27.43 -38.39
C GLN A 288 3.03 27.22 -36.94
N LEU A 289 3.08 28.26 -36.10
CA LEU A 289 2.72 28.14 -34.68
C LEU A 289 1.21 28.18 -34.35
N VAL A 290 0.34 28.53 -35.31
CA VAL A 290 -1.09 28.83 -35.03
C VAL A 290 -2.02 27.60 -35.13
N GLU A 291 -1.65 26.55 -35.88
CA GLU A 291 -2.42 25.29 -35.98
C GLU A 291 -2.09 24.27 -34.84
N GLY A 292 -1.38 24.73 -33.80
CA GLY A 292 -0.63 23.89 -32.87
C GLY A 292 -1.41 23.22 -31.73
N SER A 293 -2.71 23.45 -31.55
CA SER A 293 -3.47 22.94 -30.39
C SER A 293 -3.74 21.43 -30.46
N THR A 294 -4.31 20.96 -31.57
CA THR A 294 -4.62 19.53 -31.79
C THR A 294 -3.37 18.69 -32.01
N ASN A 295 -2.39 19.21 -32.75
CA ASN A 295 -1.09 18.56 -32.98
C ASN A 295 -0.23 18.44 -31.70
N ARG A 296 -0.50 19.28 -30.68
CA ARG A 296 0.15 19.17 -29.35
C ARG A 296 -0.43 18.02 -28.52
N GLY A 297 -1.74 17.77 -28.61
CA GLY A 297 -2.39 16.64 -27.94
C GLY A 297 -1.96 15.27 -28.49
N ILE A 298 -1.83 15.16 -29.82
CA ILE A 298 -1.37 13.92 -30.48
C ILE A 298 0.08 13.60 -30.11
N GLY A 299 0.98 14.60 -30.14
CA GLY A 299 2.38 14.39 -29.76
C GLY A 299 2.55 13.94 -28.30
N SER A 300 1.75 14.48 -27.39
CA SER A 300 1.69 14.06 -25.98
C SER A 300 1.26 12.60 -25.85
N SER A 301 0.27 12.19 -26.64
CA SER A 301 -0.28 10.84 -26.61
C SER A 301 0.72 9.82 -27.18
N VAL A 302 1.40 10.16 -28.28
CA VAL A 302 2.48 9.34 -28.85
C VAL A 302 3.62 9.17 -27.85
N ALA A 303 4.04 10.23 -27.16
CA ALA A 303 5.06 10.15 -26.12
C ALA A 303 4.63 9.24 -24.95
N PHE A 304 3.36 9.31 -24.53
CA PHE A 304 2.82 8.44 -23.50
C PHE A 304 2.83 6.96 -23.91
N TYR A 305 2.23 6.59 -25.04
CA TYR A 305 2.20 5.18 -25.48
C TYR A 305 3.60 4.64 -25.79
N SER A 306 4.51 5.48 -26.31
CA SER A 306 5.92 5.11 -26.48
C SER A 306 6.59 4.84 -25.13
N SER A 307 6.40 5.70 -24.13
CA SER A 307 6.93 5.47 -22.77
C SER A 307 6.35 4.21 -22.13
N LEU A 308 5.06 3.94 -22.34
CA LEU A 308 4.38 2.74 -21.85
C LEU A 308 4.96 1.48 -22.50
N SER A 309 5.17 1.51 -23.82
CA SER A 309 5.81 0.41 -24.55
C SER A 309 7.22 0.15 -24.03
N VAL A 310 8.06 1.18 -23.90
CA VAL A 310 9.43 1.07 -23.36
C VAL A 310 9.43 0.46 -21.96
N MET A 311 8.49 0.85 -21.11
CA MET A 311 8.37 0.31 -19.76
C MET A 311 8.08 -1.20 -19.78
N PHE A 312 7.10 -1.64 -20.58
CA PHE A 312 6.70 -3.06 -20.65
C PHE A 312 7.67 -3.95 -21.45
N THR A 313 8.36 -3.43 -22.47
CA THR A 313 9.22 -4.25 -23.33
C THR A 313 10.69 -4.24 -22.93
N LEU A 314 11.17 -3.18 -22.26
CA LEU A 314 12.58 -3.04 -21.89
C LEU A 314 12.78 -3.04 -20.38
N ILE A 315 12.16 -2.10 -19.66
CA ILE A 315 12.53 -1.85 -18.26
C ILE A 315 12.04 -2.95 -17.33
N ILE A 316 10.75 -3.31 -17.38
CA ILE A 316 10.19 -4.38 -16.55
C ILE A 316 10.89 -5.72 -16.84
N PRO A 317 11.04 -6.17 -18.11
CA PRO A 317 11.70 -7.44 -18.40
C PRO A 317 13.17 -7.48 -17.96
N THR A 318 13.93 -6.40 -18.17
CA THR A 318 15.35 -6.34 -17.76
C THR A 318 15.52 -6.41 -16.25
N TRP A 319 14.66 -5.74 -15.49
CA TRP A 319 14.68 -5.85 -14.04
C TRP A 319 14.28 -7.25 -13.56
N MET A 320 13.23 -7.85 -14.15
CA MET A 320 12.81 -9.22 -13.80
C MET A 320 13.91 -10.24 -14.09
N HIS A 321 14.55 -10.15 -15.26
CA HIS A 321 15.70 -10.99 -15.59
C HIS A 321 16.84 -10.81 -14.57
N PHE A 322 17.10 -9.59 -14.10
CA PHE A 322 18.16 -9.34 -13.12
C PHE A 322 17.86 -9.95 -11.74
N VAL A 323 16.62 -9.87 -11.26
CA VAL A 323 16.27 -10.27 -9.89
C VAL A 323 15.96 -11.76 -9.74
N GLN A 324 15.34 -12.38 -10.74
CA GLN A 324 14.91 -13.79 -10.66
C GLN A 324 15.35 -14.63 -11.85
N ASP A 325 16.27 -14.14 -12.68
CA ASP A 325 16.82 -14.89 -13.82
C ASP A 325 15.74 -15.37 -14.82
N PHE A 326 14.64 -14.60 -14.94
CA PHE A 326 13.59 -14.87 -15.92
C PHE A 326 14.13 -14.83 -17.35
N HIS A 327 14.09 -15.97 -18.04
CA HIS A 327 14.47 -16.06 -19.46
C HIS A 327 13.36 -15.66 -20.43
N VAL A 328 12.15 -15.40 -19.92
CA VAL A 328 10.94 -15.20 -20.72
C VAL A 328 10.35 -13.83 -20.41
N TYR A 329 9.81 -13.16 -21.43
CA TYR A 329 9.14 -11.87 -21.26
C TYR A 329 7.91 -11.99 -20.32
N PRO A 330 7.59 -10.95 -19.53
CA PRO A 330 6.55 -11.01 -18.49
C PRO A 330 5.18 -11.44 -19.03
N ALA A 331 4.76 -10.94 -20.19
CA ALA A 331 3.49 -11.31 -20.79
C ALA A 331 3.43 -12.80 -21.20
N ILE A 332 4.52 -13.32 -21.76
CA ILE A 332 4.62 -14.73 -22.13
C ILE A 332 4.68 -15.60 -20.86
N TRP A 333 5.38 -15.14 -19.82
CA TRP A 333 5.39 -15.80 -18.52
C TRP A 333 3.98 -15.89 -17.93
N VAL A 334 3.19 -14.81 -17.94
CA VAL A 334 1.80 -14.82 -17.48
C VAL A 334 0.95 -15.82 -18.28
N LEU A 335 1.10 -15.87 -19.60
CA LEU A 335 0.39 -16.86 -20.42
C LEU A 335 0.80 -18.29 -20.05
N ASN A 336 2.09 -18.57 -19.96
CA ASN A 336 2.60 -19.88 -19.54
C ASN A 336 2.09 -20.27 -18.16
N PHE A 337 2.07 -19.32 -17.22
CA PHE A 337 1.51 -19.51 -15.89
C PHE A 337 0.03 -19.91 -16.01
N VAL A 338 -0.81 -19.16 -16.72
CA VAL A 338 -2.24 -19.50 -16.89
C VAL A 338 -2.43 -20.90 -17.50
N PHE A 339 -1.60 -21.29 -18.47
CA PHE A 339 -1.69 -22.58 -19.15
C PHE A 339 -0.97 -23.73 -18.45
N THR A 340 -0.30 -23.51 -17.32
CA THR A 340 0.37 -24.59 -16.56
C THR A 340 -0.66 -25.54 -15.94
N GLU A 341 -1.74 -25.00 -15.37
CA GLU A 341 -2.88 -25.78 -14.85
C GLU A 341 -4.18 -25.35 -15.57
N PRO A 342 -4.35 -25.69 -16.85
CA PRO A 342 -5.36 -25.08 -17.71
C PRO A 342 -6.77 -25.40 -17.21
N LEU A 343 -7.03 -26.62 -16.72
CA LEU A 343 -8.35 -27.00 -16.21
C LEU A 343 -8.80 -26.12 -15.05
N LYS A 344 -7.94 -25.90 -14.05
CA LYS A 344 -8.33 -25.12 -12.87
C LYS A 344 -8.40 -23.62 -13.18
N ARG A 345 -7.36 -23.09 -13.86
CA ARG A 345 -7.21 -21.64 -14.09
C ARG A 345 -8.16 -21.15 -15.18
N LEU A 346 -8.30 -21.87 -16.30
CA LEU A 346 -9.26 -21.50 -17.34
C LEU A 346 -10.70 -21.72 -16.88
N ALA A 347 -11.01 -22.78 -16.11
CA ALA A 347 -12.35 -22.92 -15.53
C ALA A 347 -12.69 -21.73 -14.63
N LEU A 348 -11.75 -21.26 -13.81
CA LEU A 348 -11.95 -20.05 -13.01
C LEU A 348 -12.16 -18.80 -13.87
N CYS A 349 -11.40 -18.63 -14.96
CA CYS A 349 -11.62 -17.55 -15.93
C CYS A 349 -13.02 -17.62 -16.55
N THR A 350 -13.45 -18.80 -16.99
CA THR A 350 -14.81 -18.98 -17.55
C THR A 350 -15.90 -18.72 -16.52
N TYR A 351 -15.66 -19.11 -15.26
CA TYR A 351 -16.54 -18.81 -14.14
C TYR A 351 -16.65 -17.30 -13.90
N TRP A 352 -15.52 -16.57 -13.84
CA TRP A 352 -15.53 -15.12 -13.69
C TRP A 352 -16.26 -14.42 -14.84
N ILE A 353 -16.02 -14.83 -16.08
CA ILE A 353 -16.74 -14.29 -17.25
C ILE A 353 -18.24 -14.57 -17.12
N SER A 354 -18.64 -15.79 -16.75
CA SER A 354 -20.04 -16.16 -16.54
C SER A 354 -20.69 -15.31 -15.44
N VAL A 355 -20.02 -15.12 -14.31
CA VAL A 355 -20.51 -14.27 -13.21
C VAL A 355 -20.68 -12.83 -13.69
N ILE A 356 -19.66 -12.25 -14.34
CA ILE A 356 -19.74 -10.87 -14.86
C ILE A 356 -20.88 -10.73 -15.88
N CYS A 357 -20.98 -11.65 -16.85
CA CYS A 357 -22.04 -11.62 -17.86
C CYS A 357 -23.43 -11.73 -17.23
N ALA A 358 -23.63 -12.67 -16.30
CA ALA A 358 -24.87 -12.80 -15.54
C ALA A 358 -25.16 -11.53 -14.73
N SER A 359 -24.13 -10.95 -14.10
CA SER A 359 -24.26 -9.74 -13.29
C SER A 359 -24.65 -8.52 -14.11
N VAL A 360 -24.04 -8.33 -15.27
CA VAL A 360 -24.36 -7.23 -16.21
C VAL A 360 -25.76 -7.42 -16.80
N PHE A 361 -26.11 -8.63 -17.22
CA PHE A 361 -27.44 -8.93 -17.76
C PHE A 361 -28.54 -8.68 -16.73
N ARG A 362 -28.36 -9.16 -15.50
CA ARG A 362 -29.30 -8.93 -14.40
C ARG A 362 -29.38 -7.44 -14.05
N PHE A 363 -28.25 -6.74 -13.99
CA PHE A 363 -28.23 -5.31 -13.71
C PHE A 363 -28.96 -4.50 -14.79
N TYR A 364 -28.72 -4.80 -16.07
CA TYR A 364 -29.41 -4.17 -17.19
C TYR A 364 -30.92 -4.37 -17.11
N ASN A 365 -31.37 -5.60 -16.82
CA ASN A 365 -32.79 -5.91 -16.69
C ASN A 365 -33.43 -5.18 -15.49
N ILE A 366 -32.73 -5.12 -14.36
CA ILE A 366 -33.20 -4.44 -13.15
C ILE A 366 -33.29 -2.93 -13.38
N SER A 367 -32.27 -2.33 -14.01
CA SER A 367 -32.23 -0.90 -14.37
C SER A 367 -33.40 -0.49 -15.26
N LYS A 368 -33.79 -1.36 -16.21
CA LYS A 368 -34.90 -1.11 -17.13
C LYS A 368 -36.28 -1.10 -16.44
N HIS A 369 -36.43 -1.85 -15.34
CA HIS A 369 -37.72 -2.08 -14.70
C HIS A 369 -37.89 -1.41 -13.32
N SER A 370 -36.85 -0.81 -12.75
CA SER A 370 -36.88 -0.26 -11.40
C SER A 370 -36.01 1.01 -11.29
N LYS A 371 -36.53 2.06 -10.64
CA LYS A 371 -35.70 3.13 -10.07
C LYS A 371 -34.94 2.55 -8.88
N THR A 372 -33.88 1.78 -9.15
CA THR A 372 -33.11 1.13 -8.10
C THR A 372 -32.42 2.15 -7.20
N GLU A 373 -32.63 2.02 -5.90
CA GLU A 373 -31.93 2.80 -4.89
C GLU A 373 -30.42 2.47 -4.88
N ARG A 374 -29.58 3.51 -4.80
CA ARG A 374 -28.11 3.41 -4.75
C ARG A 374 -27.60 2.46 -3.64
N ILE A 375 -28.39 2.26 -2.58
CA ILE A 375 -28.06 1.37 -1.46
C ILE A 375 -28.10 -0.10 -1.88
N LEU A 376 -29.13 -0.51 -2.62
CA LEU A 376 -29.25 -1.89 -3.12
C LEU A 376 -28.17 -2.20 -4.15
N LEU A 377 -27.80 -1.20 -4.96
CA LEU A 377 -26.72 -1.31 -5.92
C LEU A 377 -25.37 -1.62 -5.26
N ARG A 378 -25.04 -0.94 -4.16
CA ARG A 378 -23.81 -1.20 -3.40
C ARG A 378 -23.78 -2.62 -2.83
N LYS A 379 -24.89 -3.09 -2.26
CA LYS A 379 -25.01 -4.47 -1.74
C LYS A 379 -24.86 -5.51 -2.87
N TYR A 380 -25.43 -5.22 -4.04
CA TYR A 380 -25.30 -6.07 -5.21
C TYR A 380 -23.84 -6.19 -5.68
N TYR A 381 -23.12 -5.07 -5.81
CA TYR A 381 -21.71 -5.13 -6.19
C TYR A 381 -20.85 -5.86 -5.17
N HIS A 382 -21.11 -5.71 -3.87
CA HIS A 382 -20.44 -6.51 -2.85
C HIS A 382 -20.74 -8.00 -2.99
N LEU A 383 -21.99 -8.38 -3.27
CA LEU A 383 -22.35 -9.78 -3.52
C LEU A 383 -21.60 -10.34 -4.73
N VAL A 384 -21.52 -9.58 -5.84
CA VAL A 384 -20.76 -9.97 -7.03
C VAL A 384 -19.28 -10.14 -6.70
N ALA A 385 -18.69 -9.21 -5.94
CA ALA A 385 -17.31 -9.31 -5.49
C ALA A 385 -17.06 -10.58 -4.66
N VAL A 386 -17.94 -10.90 -3.70
CA VAL A 386 -17.85 -12.14 -2.92
C VAL A 386 -17.92 -13.36 -3.83
N LEU A 387 -18.88 -13.41 -4.77
CA LEU A 387 -19.01 -14.52 -5.72
C LEU A 387 -17.79 -14.70 -6.62
N MET A 388 -17.13 -13.62 -7.03
CA MET A 388 -15.93 -13.67 -7.85
C MET A 388 -14.71 -14.12 -7.04
N PHE A 389 -14.54 -13.59 -5.83
CA PHE A 389 -13.31 -13.76 -5.04
C PHE A 389 -13.29 -15.02 -4.19
N THR A 390 -14.40 -15.44 -3.58
CA THR A 390 -14.45 -16.61 -2.70
C THR A 390 -13.93 -17.90 -3.35
N PRO A 391 -14.38 -18.33 -4.55
CA PRO A 391 -13.85 -19.55 -5.15
C PRO A 391 -12.37 -19.42 -5.53
N ALA A 392 -11.94 -18.23 -5.96
CA ALA A 392 -10.55 -17.99 -6.33
C ALA A 392 -9.62 -18.09 -5.10
N LEU A 393 -10.03 -17.53 -3.95
CA LEU A 393 -9.31 -17.64 -2.68
C LEU A 393 -9.18 -19.09 -2.20
N LEU A 394 -10.22 -19.91 -2.38
CA LEU A 394 -10.23 -21.29 -1.92
C LEU A 394 -9.42 -22.23 -2.81
N PHE A 395 -9.48 -22.05 -4.13
CA PHE A 395 -8.92 -23.03 -5.07
C PHE A 395 -7.58 -22.61 -5.70
N GLN A 396 -7.34 -21.31 -5.91
CA GLN A 396 -6.17 -20.79 -6.65
C GLN A 396 -5.72 -19.40 -6.13
N PRO A 397 -5.23 -19.28 -4.87
CA PRO A 397 -4.86 -18.00 -4.28
C PRO A 397 -3.71 -17.28 -5.03
N THR A 398 -2.72 -18.01 -5.54
CA THR A 398 -1.60 -17.43 -6.31
C THR A 398 -2.04 -16.89 -7.67
N PHE A 399 -3.02 -17.52 -8.32
CA PHE A 399 -3.57 -17.00 -9.57
C PHE A 399 -4.46 -15.77 -9.33
N LEU A 400 -5.20 -15.75 -8.22
CA LEU A 400 -5.96 -14.57 -7.79
C LEU A 400 -5.04 -13.37 -7.52
N GLU A 401 -3.91 -13.60 -6.84
CA GLU A 401 -2.89 -12.57 -6.59
C GLU A 401 -2.37 -11.95 -7.90
N LEU A 402 -2.01 -12.80 -8.88
CA LEU A 402 -1.58 -12.35 -10.21
C LEU A 402 -2.68 -11.57 -10.94
N ALA A 403 -3.90 -12.08 -10.94
CA ALA A 403 -5.03 -11.44 -11.60
C ALA A 403 -5.36 -10.08 -10.97
N PHE A 404 -5.29 -9.97 -9.64
CA PHE A 404 -5.50 -8.72 -8.92
C PHE A 404 -4.39 -7.70 -9.21
N GLY A 405 -3.13 -8.14 -9.22
CA GLY A 405 -1.99 -7.31 -9.63
C GLY A 405 -2.11 -6.80 -11.06
N ALA A 406 -2.54 -7.66 -11.99
CA ALA A 406 -2.79 -7.28 -13.39
C ALA A 406 -3.97 -6.31 -13.52
N ALA A 407 -5.07 -6.53 -12.80
CA ALA A 407 -6.21 -5.61 -12.78
C ALA A 407 -5.81 -4.23 -12.23
N LEU A 408 -5.03 -4.18 -11.15
CA LEU A 408 -4.48 -2.95 -10.59
C LEU A 408 -3.59 -2.22 -11.61
N ALA A 409 -2.72 -2.94 -12.31
CA ALA A 409 -1.89 -2.38 -13.37
C ALA A 409 -2.74 -1.74 -14.49
N VAL A 410 -3.80 -2.42 -14.93
CA VAL A 410 -4.75 -1.87 -15.92
C VAL A 410 -5.44 -0.61 -15.39
N PHE A 411 -5.93 -0.63 -14.15
CA PHE A 411 -6.56 0.56 -13.55
C PHE A 411 -5.60 1.74 -13.44
N LEU A 412 -4.34 1.52 -13.07
CA LEU A 412 -3.32 2.57 -13.04
C LEU A 412 -3.08 3.17 -14.43
N VAL A 413 -3.01 2.34 -15.49
CA VAL A 413 -2.87 2.83 -16.87
C VAL A 413 -4.09 3.65 -17.31
N LEU A 414 -5.31 3.15 -17.06
CA LEU A 414 -6.55 3.86 -17.38
C LEU A 414 -6.63 5.19 -16.62
N GLU A 415 -6.20 5.20 -15.36
CA GLU A 415 -6.17 6.40 -14.54
C GLU A 415 -5.16 7.43 -15.04
N MET A 416 -3.96 7.00 -15.47
CA MET A 416 -2.99 7.89 -16.11
C MET A 416 -3.55 8.47 -17.42
N ILE A 417 -4.21 7.66 -18.24
CA ILE A 417 -4.88 8.10 -19.47
C ILE A 417 -5.97 9.15 -19.17
N ARG A 418 -6.76 8.94 -18.10
CA ARG A 418 -7.81 9.85 -17.63
C ARG A 418 -7.23 11.17 -17.14
N ILE A 419 -6.29 11.13 -16.19
CA ILE A 419 -5.69 12.32 -15.54
C ILE A 419 -4.94 13.17 -16.58
N TRP A 420 -4.19 12.55 -17.48
CA TRP A 420 -3.42 13.27 -18.50
C TRP A 420 -4.20 13.51 -19.80
N LYS A 421 -5.48 13.14 -19.85
CA LYS A 421 -6.37 13.27 -21.02
C LYS A 421 -5.71 12.79 -22.32
N ILE A 422 -5.13 11.59 -22.27
CA ILE A 422 -4.40 11.01 -23.40
C ILE A 422 -5.39 10.62 -24.52
N TRP A 423 -5.18 11.15 -25.72
CA TRP A 423 -6.04 10.85 -26.87
C TRP A 423 -5.81 9.40 -27.36
N PRO A 424 -6.84 8.67 -27.85
CA PRO A 424 -8.26 9.05 -27.98
C PRO A 424 -9.11 8.70 -26.75
N LEU A 425 -8.58 7.93 -25.80
CA LEU A 425 -9.37 7.31 -24.73
C LEU A 425 -9.66 8.24 -23.54
N GLY A 426 -8.84 9.28 -23.34
CA GLY A 426 -8.86 10.14 -22.15
C GLY A 426 -10.22 10.76 -21.86
N ASP A 427 -10.85 11.39 -22.86
CA ASP A 427 -12.17 12.01 -22.69
C ASP A 427 -13.29 10.99 -22.49
N MET A 428 -13.23 9.84 -23.19
CA MET A 428 -14.22 8.77 -23.03
C MET A 428 -14.17 8.15 -21.63
N ILE A 429 -12.97 7.86 -21.12
CA ILE A 429 -12.79 7.32 -19.77
C ILE A 429 -13.20 8.35 -18.73
N ASN A 430 -12.85 9.63 -18.92
CA ASN A 430 -13.24 10.68 -17.99
C ASN A 430 -14.77 10.84 -17.90
N GLN A 431 -15.47 10.84 -19.05
CA GLN A 431 -16.94 10.90 -19.08
C GLN A 431 -17.58 9.66 -18.43
N PHE A 432 -17.04 8.47 -18.71
CA PHE A 432 -17.49 7.23 -18.10
C PHE A 432 -17.35 7.28 -16.57
N MET A 433 -16.17 7.64 -16.06
CA MET A 433 -15.92 7.70 -14.62
C MET A 433 -16.77 8.76 -13.92
N ASN A 434 -16.95 9.94 -14.53
CA ASN A 434 -17.78 11.00 -13.98
C ASN A 434 -19.26 10.62 -13.81
N ALA A 435 -19.76 9.65 -14.59
CA ALA A 435 -21.13 9.14 -14.42
C ALA A 435 -21.31 8.32 -13.12
N PHE A 436 -20.21 7.84 -12.52
CA PHE A 436 -20.21 7.07 -11.27
C PHE A 436 -19.73 7.87 -10.06
N THR A 437 -19.29 9.12 -10.25
CA THR A 437 -18.82 10.02 -9.19
C THR A 437 -19.98 10.73 -8.49
N ASP A 438 -20.04 10.69 -7.16
CA ASP A 438 -21.02 11.44 -6.36
C ASP A 438 -20.39 12.73 -5.79
N HIS A 439 -21.20 13.67 -5.30
CA HIS A 439 -20.75 14.94 -4.67
C HIS A 439 -19.82 14.77 -3.45
N ARG A 440 -19.71 13.54 -2.93
CA ARG A 440 -18.84 13.17 -1.80
C ARG A 440 -17.45 12.69 -2.25
N ASP A 441 -17.28 12.45 -3.55
CA ASP A 441 -16.07 11.93 -4.14
C ASP A 441 -15.38 13.07 -4.89
N SER A 442 -14.17 13.44 -4.48
CA SER A 442 -13.41 14.50 -5.16
C SER A 442 -13.16 14.09 -6.62
N GLU A 443 -13.34 15.01 -7.58
CA GLU A 443 -13.29 14.77 -9.05
C GLU A 443 -12.05 13.99 -9.52
N ILE A 444 -10.95 14.09 -8.77
CA ILE A 444 -9.66 13.47 -9.05
C ILE A 444 -9.63 11.97 -8.64
N LEU A 445 -10.54 11.47 -7.78
CA LEU A 445 -10.12 10.47 -6.78
C LEU A 445 -10.96 9.20 -6.60
N ILE A 446 -11.77 8.76 -7.57
CA ILE A 446 -12.47 7.47 -7.43
C ILE A 446 -11.58 6.26 -7.79
N SER A 447 -10.52 6.41 -8.60
CA SER A 447 -9.77 5.24 -9.09
C SER A 447 -8.44 4.97 -8.39
N PHE A 448 -7.88 5.88 -7.59
CA PHE A 448 -6.55 5.69 -6.99
C PHE A 448 -6.61 5.08 -5.58
N PHE A 449 -7.57 5.51 -4.76
CA PHE A 449 -7.66 5.11 -3.35
C PHE A 449 -8.34 3.76 -3.12
N PRO A 450 -9.46 3.41 -3.80
CA PRO A 450 -10.07 2.11 -3.60
C PRO A 450 -9.17 0.95 -4.04
N PRO A 451 -8.44 0.98 -5.17
CA PRO A 451 -7.57 -0.14 -5.53
C PRO A 451 -6.32 -0.26 -4.64
N ILE A 452 -5.79 0.82 -4.08
CA ILE A 452 -4.64 0.79 -3.16
C ILE A 452 -5.06 0.45 -1.73
N GLY A 453 -6.22 0.95 -1.28
CA GLY A 453 -6.85 0.56 -0.01
C GLY A 453 -7.39 -0.86 -0.05
N LEU A 454 -7.97 -1.31 -1.18
CA LEU A 454 -8.19 -2.73 -1.45
C LEU A 454 -6.86 -3.44 -1.54
N CYS A 455 -5.82 -2.95 -2.20
CA CYS A 455 -4.51 -3.61 -2.17
C CYS A 455 -4.02 -3.80 -0.74
N ALA A 456 -4.20 -2.82 0.15
CA ALA A 456 -3.78 -2.96 1.53
C ALA A 456 -4.69 -3.92 2.33
N SER A 457 -6.01 -3.85 2.20
CA SER A 457 -6.96 -4.78 2.83
C SER A 457 -7.00 -6.17 2.21
N TYR A 458 -6.56 -6.32 0.96
CA TYR A 458 -6.51 -7.58 0.20
C TYR A 458 -5.11 -8.20 0.29
N MET A 459 -4.07 -7.39 0.48
CA MET A 459 -2.81 -7.84 1.08
C MET A 459 -3.10 -8.34 2.49
N ASP A 460 -3.93 -7.70 3.33
CA ASP A 460 -4.30 -8.26 4.64
C ASP A 460 -5.04 -9.62 4.53
N VAL A 461 -5.85 -9.86 3.49
CA VAL A 461 -6.57 -11.14 3.30
C VAL A 461 -5.70 -12.23 2.67
N ILE A 462 -4.89 -11.90 1.66
CA ILE A 462 -3.93 -12.84 1.03
C ILE A 462 -2.80 -13.16 2.00
N TRP A 463 -2.43 -12.21 2.87
CA TRP A 463 -1.43 -12.45 3.89
C TRP A 463 -1.99 -13.15 5.15
N VAL A 464 -3.30 -13.31 5.31
CA VAL A 464 -3.92 -14.10 6.41
C VAL A 464 -4.09 -15.60 6.05
N GLN A 465 -3.74 -15.99 4.82
CA GLN A 465 -3.49 -17.38 4.43
C GLN A 465 -1.98 -17.63 4.28
#